data_AF-A0ABD5DTZ5-F1
#
_entry.id   AF-A0ABD5DTZ5-F1
#
_cell.length_a   1.000
_cell.length_b   1.000
_cell.length_c   1.000
_cell.angle_alpha   90.00
_cell.angle_beta   90.00
_cell.angle_gamma   90.00
#
_symmetry.space_group_name_H-M   'P 1'
#
loop_
_entity.id
_entity.type
_entity.pdbx_description
1 polymer ?
#
loop_
_entity_poly.entity_id
_entity_poly.type
_entity_poly.pdbx_seq_one_letter_code
_entity_poly.pdbx_strand_id
1 'polypeptide(L)'
;MVAGGNGAGKSTLIDNVIIPKFNSLNLDINFINADVWQLQHFGHFDNTNPTHAREAQKWAEAERQKHLDEGRSFIAETVFSHPSKVDLIKEAKSKGFYVVLY
;
A
#
# COMPACT_ATOMS: atom_id res chain seq x y z
N MET A 1 3.96 -6.61 -1.28
CA MET A 1 3.74 -5.53 -2.26
C MET A 1 3.10 -6.11 -3.50
N VAL A 2 2.20 -5.36 -4.13
CA VAL A 2 1.56 -5.73 -5.40
C VAL A 2 1.89 -4.68 -6.46
N ALA A 3 2.50 -5.12 -7.55
CA ALA A 3 3.01 -4.30 -8.65
C ALA A 3 2.18 -4.49 -9.92
N GLY A 4 2.12 -3.46 -10.76
CA GLY A 4 1.57 -3.60 -12.12
C GLY A 4 0.92 -2.33 -12.64
N GLY A 5 0.79 -2.23 -13.97
CA GLY A 5 0.14 -1.10 -14.63
C GLY A 5 -1.34 -0.95 -14.25
N ASN A 6 -1.94 0.18 -14.61
CA ASN A 6 -3.38 0.39 -14.46
C ASN A 6 -4.16 -0.67 -15.26
N GLY A 7 -5.20 -1.23 -14.67
CA GLY A 7 -5.99 -2.31 -15.28
C GLY A 7 -5.37 -3.72 -15.17
N ALA A 8 -4.20 -3.89 -14.57
CA ALA A 8 -3.55 -5.20 -14.43
C ALA A 8 -4.22 -6.15 -13.39
N GLY A 9 -5.33 -5.75 -12.77
CA GLY A 9 -6.05 -6.59 -11.79
C GLY A 9 -5.45 -6.61 -10.38
N LYS A 10 -4.63 -5.62 -10.01
CA LYS A 10 -3.98 -5.55 -8.68
C LYS A 10 -4.97 -5.57 -7.52
N SER A 11 -6.01 -4.72 -7.58
CA SER A 11 -7.04 -4.66 -6.54
C SER A 11 -7.80 -5.99 -6.48
N THR A 12 -8.11 -6.61 -7.63
CA THR A 12 -8.71 -7.95 -7.68
C THR A 12 -7.85 -9.00 -6.98
N LEU A 13 -6.53 -8.99 -7.16
CA LEU A 13 -5.60 -9.89 -6.46
C LEU A 13 -5.58 -9.61 -4.95
N ILE A 14 -5.54 -8.33 -4.56
CA ILE A 14 -5.52 -7.93 -3.15
C ILE A 14 -6.80 -8.37 -2.43
N ASP A 15 -7.95 -8.01 -2.98
CA ASP A 15 -9.25 -8.16 -2.34
C ASP A 15 -9.74 -9.61 -2.35
N ASN A 16 -9.47 -10.37 -3.41
CA ASN A 16 -10.02 -11.72 -3.57
C ASN A 16 -9.04 -12.85 -3.23
N VAL A 17 -7.73 -12.56 -3.10
CA VAL A 17 -6.72 -13.58 -2.85
C VAL A 17 -5.88 -13.26 -1.62
N ILE A 18 -5.26 -12.09 -1.57
CA ILE A 18 -4.29 -11.78 -0.51
C ILE A 18 -5.02 -11.58 0.83
N ILE A 19 -5.95 -10.62 0.91
CA ILE A 19 -6.68 -10.34 2.15
C ILE A 19 -7.42 -11.59 2.67
N PRO A 20 -8.19 -12.33 1.84
CA PRO A 20 -8.85 -13.56 2.29
C PRO A 20 -7.88 -14.61 2.83
N LYS A 21 -6.68 -14.75 2.23
CA LYS A 21 -5.67 -15.69 2.72
C LYS A 21 -5.15 -15.29 4.09
N PHE A 22 -4.81 -14.02 4.31
CA PHE A 22 -4.37 -13.53 5.63
C PHE A 22 -5.47 -13.70 6.68
N ASN A 23 -6.72 -13.35 6.34
CA ASN A 23 -7.87 -13.56 7.21
C ASN A 23 -8.07 -15.05 7.56
N SER A 24 -7.94 -15.96 6.60
CA SER A 24 -8.08 -17.41 6.84
C SER A 24 -7.01 -17.98 7.79
N LEU A 25 -5.87 -17.28 7.91
CA LEU A 25 -4.78 -17.61 8.81
C LEU A 25 -4.85 -16.86 10.14
N ASN A 26 -5.90 -16.06 10.38
CA ASN A 26 -6.01 -15.13 11.51
C ASN A 26 -4.80 -14.20 11.66
N LEU A 27 -4.22 -13.78 10.54
CA LEU A 27 -3.11 -12.82 10.51
C LEU A 27 -3.66 -11.44 10.16
N ASP A 28 -3.36 -10.45 11.00
CA ASP A 28 -3.70 -9.06 10.72
C ASP A 28 -2.82 -8.51 9.59
N ILE A 29 -3.44 -7.83 8.64
CA ILE A 29 -2.74 -7.17 7.55
C ILE A 29 -3.46 -5.90 7.12
N ASN A 30 -2.71 -4.79 7.11
CA ASN A 30 -3.26 -3.48 6.77
C ASN A 30 -3.01 -3.16 5.30
N PHE A 31 -4.05 -2.76 4.56
CA PHE A 31 -3.88 -2.28 3.18
C PHE A 31 -3.70 -0.77 3.17
N ILE A 32 -2.51 -0.30 2.75
CA ILE A 32 -2.16 1.12 2.72
C ILE A 32 -2.10 1.59 1.28
N ASN A 33 -3.17 2.25 0.83
CA ASN A 33 -3.30 2.82 -0.51
C ASN A 33 -3.84 4.26 -0.44
N ALA A 34 -3.13 5.18 -1.10
CA ALA A 34 -3.47 6.61 -1.07
C ALA A 34 -4.83 6.89 -1.73
N ASP A 35 -5.15 6.23 -2.84
CA ASP A 35 -6.37 6.46 -3.60
C ASP A 35 -7.60 5.95 -2.81
N VAL A 36 -7.46 4.79 -2.18
CA VAL A 36 -8.48 4.22 -1.26
C VAL A 36 -8.71 5.14 -0.08
N TRP A 37 -7.64 5.65 0.53
CA TRP A 37 -7.76 6.60 1.63
C TRP A 37 -8.40 7.91 1.19
N GLN A 38 -8.07 8.42 0.00
CA GLN A 38 -8.65 9.64 -0.54
C GLN A 38 -10.18 9.50 -0.70
N LEU A 39 -10.64 8.38 -1.27
CA LEU A 39 -12.05 8.05 -1.39
C LEU A 39 -12.75 8.01 -0.03
N GLN A 40 -12.14 7.39 0.97
CA GLN A 40 -12.71 7.28 2.31
C GLN A 40 -12.70 8.61 3.07
N HIS A 41 -11.65 9.41 2.91
CA HIS A 41 -11.44 10.64 3.66
C HIS A 41 -12.20 11.83 3.08
N PHE A 42 -12.21 11.99 1.76
CA PHE A 42 -12.89 13.09 1.07
C PHE A 42 -14.24 12.69 0.46
N GLY A 43 -14.62 11.42 0.52
CA GLY A 43 -15.86 10.90 -0.09
C GLY A 43 -15.80 10.75 -1.61
N HIS A 44 -14.68 11.12 -2.24
CA HIS A 44 -14.46 11.03 -3.67
C HIS A 44 -12.96 10.93 -3.98
N PHE A 45 -12.64 10.47 -5.18
CA PHE A 45 -11.29 10.47 -5.71
C PHE A 45 -11.15 11.61 -6.72
N ASP A 46 -10.19 12.50 -6.48
CA ASP A 46 -9.85 13.61 -7.34
C ASP A 46 -8.33 13.86 -7.35
N ASN A 47 -7.66 13.19 -8.28
CA ASN A 47 -6.24 13.47 -8.56
C ASN A 47 -6.01 14.71 -9.45
N THR A 48 -7.07 15.40 -9.90
CA THR A 48 -6.93 16.69 -10.60
C THR A 48 -6.69 17.83 -9.60
N ASN A 49 -7.08 17.64 -8.34
CA ASN A 49 -6.73 18.51 -7.23
C ASN A 49 -5.36 18.11 -6.65
N PRO A 50 -4.29 18.92 -6.87
CA PRO A 50 -2.95 18.57 -6.39
C PRO A 50 -2.84 18.49 -4.86
N THR A 51 -3.71 19.20 -4.13
CA THR A 51 -3.71 19.20 -2.67
C THR A 51 -4.20 17.86 -2.13
N HIS A 52 -5.34 17.36 -2.59
CA HIS A 52 -5.89 16.07 -2.14
C HIS A 52 -4.94 14.92 -2.48
N ALA A 53 -4.41 14.90 -3.71
CA ALA A 53 -3.42 13.90 -4.12
C ALA A 53 -2.17 13.94 -3.23
N ARG A 54 -1.63 15.14 -2.93
CA ARG A 54 -0.45 15.29 -2.08
C ARG A 54 -0.72 14.86 -0.64
N GLU A 55 -1.89 15.18 -0.09
CA GLU A 55 -2.28 14.78 1.27
C GLU A 55 -2.42 13.26 1.38
N ALA A 56 -3.09 12.62 0.43
CA ALA A 56 -3.22 11.17 0.39
C ALA A 56 -1.87 10.45 0.26
N GLN A 57 -0.95 10.98 -0.56
CA GLN A 57 0.41 10.44 -0.67
C GLN A 57 1.20 10.60 0.64
N LYS A 58 1.10 11.76 1.30
CA LYS A 58 1.74 12.00 2.60
C LYS A 58 1.20 11.05 3.67
N TRP A 59 -0.13 10.87 3.73
CA TRP A 59 -0.75 9.93 4.65
C TRP A 59 -0.23 8.51 4.40
N ALA A 60 -0.24 8.05 3.15
CA ALA A 60 0.19 6.69 2.82
C ALA A 60 1.68 6.46 3.15
N GLU A 61 2.52 7.48 2.98
CA GLU A 61 3.93 7.39 3.37
C GLU A 61 4.10 7.33 4.89
N ALA A 62 3.43 8.22 5.63
CA ALA A 62 3.47 8.22 7.09
C ALA A 62 2.94 6.91 7.68
N GLU A 63 1.85 6.36 7.14
CA GLU A 63 1.26 5.12 7.63
C GLU A 63 2.16 3.90 7.34
N ARG A 64 2.80 3.87 6.16
CA ARG A 64 3.83 2.83 5.87
C ARG A 64 5.01 2.95 6.82
N GLN A 65 5.51 4.15 7.05
CA GLN A 65 6.63 4.37 7.96
C GLN A 65 6.29 3.89 9.38
N LYS A 66 5.10 4.25 9.88
CA LYS A 66 4.59 3.79 11.16
C LYS A 66 4.56 2.26 11.26
N HIS A 67 4.03 1.58 10.23
CA HIS A 67 3.99 0.11 10.22
C HIS A 67 5.38 -0.52 10.19
N LEU A 68 6.32 0.08 9.45
CA LEU A 68 7.72 -0.35 9.44
C LEU A 68 8.37 -0.20 10.81
N ASP A 69 8.16 0.93 11.49
CA ASP A 69 8.71 1.21 12.81
C ASP A 69 8.11 0.31 13.89
N GLU A 70 6.81 0.01 13.79
CA GLU A 70 6.08 -0.85 14.73
C GLU A 70 6.22 -2.36 14.41
N GLY A 71 6.88 -2.74 13.32
CA GLY A 71 6.99 -4.14 12.89
C GLY A 71 5.66 -4.77 12.46
N ARG A 72 4.68 -3.95 12.04
CA ARG A 72 3.34 -4.43 11.64
C ARG A 72 3.26 -4.72 10.15
N SER A 73 2.66 -5.86 9.80
CA SER A 73 2.50 -6.28 8.40
C SER A 73 1.53 -5.38 7.64
N PHE A 74 1.86 -5.06 6.38
CA PHE A 74 1.00 -4.26 5.52
C PHE A 74 1.15 -4.64 4.03
N ILE A 75 0.12 -4.32 3.25
CA ILE A 75 0.10 -4.40 1.79
C ILE A 75 0.29 -2.98 1.25
N ALA A 76 1.26 -2.82 0.35
CA ALA A 76 1.38 -1.65 -0.51
C ALA A 76 1.14 -2.06 -1.97
N GLU A 77 0.22 -1.35 -2.62
CA GLU A 77 -0.01 -1.42 -4.06
C GLU A 77 0.77 -0.32 -4.76
N THR A 78 1.37 -0.60 -5.92
CA THR A 78 2.08 0.40 -6.69
C THR A 78 2.18 0.05 -8.17
N VAL A 79 2.36 1.06 -9.02
CA VAL A 79 2.73 0.90 -10.43
C VAL A 79 4.25 0.90 -10.65
N PHE A 80 5.06 0.96 -9.59
CA PHE A 80 6.53 1.02 -9.65
C PHE A 80 7.11 2.18 -10.49
N SER A 81 6.42 3.32 -10.56
CA SER A 81 6.85 4.47 -11.38
C SER A 81 7.96 5.32 -10.78
N HIS A 82 8.36 5.09 -9.52
CA HIS A 82 9.34 5.93 -8.83
C HIS A 82 10.33 5.10 -7.99
N PRO A 83 11.64 5.46 -7.96
CA PRO A 83 12.66 4.72 -7.20
C PRO A 83 12.35 4.52 -5.72
N SER A 84 11.59 5.43 -5.11
CA SER A 84 11.18 5.33 -3.69
C SER A 84 10.46 4.03 -3.33
N LYS A 85 9.88 3.31 -4.30
CA LYS A 85 9.29 1.98 -4.06
C LYS A 85 10.34 0.90 -3.83
N VAL A 86 11.51 1.04 -4.45
CA VAL A 86 12.67 0.19 -4.17
C VAL A 86 13.26 0.52 -2.81
N ASP A 87 13.32 1.81 -2.45
CA ASP A 87 13.81 2.24 -1.14
C ASP A 87 12.92 1.73 0.01
N LEU A 88 11.60 1.75 -0.18
CA LEU A 88 10.64 1.12 0.74
C LEU A 88 10.95 -0.37 0.97
N ILE A 89 11.28 -1.13 -0.10
CA ILE A 89 11.65 -2.55 0.01
C ILE A 89 12.95 -2.72 0.79
N LYS A 90 13.96 -1.89 0.50
CA LYS A 90 15.25 -1.95 1.19
C LYS A 90 15.10 -1.69 2.68
N GLU A 91 14.31 -0.68 3.05
CA GLU A 91 14.03 -0.35 4.44
C GLU A 91 13.23 -1.47 5.14
N ALA A 92 12.20 -2.00 4.51
CA ALA A 92 11.45 -3.13 5.06
C ALA A 92 12.39 -4.31 5.36
N LYS A 93 13.26 -4.66 4.41
CA LYS A 93 14.26 -5.72 4.60
C LYS A 93 15.25 -5.41 5.72
N SER A 94 15.74 -4.17 5.84
CA SER A 94 16.67 -3.80 6.92
C SER A 94 16.01 -3.86 8.30
N LYS A 95 14.69 -3.70 8.37
CA LYS A 95 13.88 -3.88 9.60
C LYS A 95 13.39 -5.31 9.83
N GLY A 96 13.88 -6.29 9.07
CA GLY A 96 13.57 -7.71 9.28
C GLY A 96 12.25 -8.19 8.67
N PHE A 97 11.60 -7.39 7.82
CA PHE A 97 10.40 -7.83 7.12
C PHE A 97 10.76 -8.85 6.02
N TYR A 98 9.93 -9.88 5.92
CA TYR A 98 9.88 -10.71 4.71
C TYR A 98 9.05 -10.00 3.63
N VAL A 99 9.70 -9.57 2.55
CA VAL A 99 9.03 -8.84 1.47
C VAL A 99 8.69 -9.79 0.33
N VAL A 100 7.39 -9.95 0.07
CA VAL A 100 6.86 -10.61 -1.13
C VAL A 100 6.45 -9.56 -2.17
N LEU A 101 6.84 -9.77 -3.42
CA LEU A 101 6.45 -8.96 -4.57
C LEU A 101 5.59 -9.81 -5.50
N TYR A 102 4.36 -9.36 -5.73
CA TYR A 102 3.45 -9.90 -6.73
C TYR A 102 3.38 -8.96 -7.93
#